data_AF-A0AAU0F728-F1
#
_entry.id   AF-A0AAU0F728-F1
#
_cell.length_a   1.000
_cell.length_b   1.000
_cell.length_c   1.000
_cell.angle_alpha   90.00
_cell.angle_beta   90.00
_cell.angle_gamma   90.00
#
_symmetry.space_group_name_H-M   'P 1'
#
loop_
_entity.id
_entity.type
_entity.pdbx_description
1 polymer ?
#
loop_
_entity_poly.entity_id
_entity_poly.type
_entity_poly.pdbx_seq_one_letter_code
_entity_poly.pdbx_strand_id
1 'polypeptide(L)'
;MMKKCLFCYKPLDENEIDFHTLCSKKMFGTGATPPILDFDQEEIEKLAKKIIVKSIAITGVQSKLSLQLEKNIKETPRLTIVGLYGDFILKPQSEQYAELTQNEDLTMHLAELIKIKTAKHTLIRLKTGN
;
A
#
# COMPACT_ATOMS: atom_id res chain seq x y z
N MET A 1 -18.95 13.17 -3.83
CA MET A 1 -17.53 13.33 -4.22
C MET A 1 -17.16 12.19 -5.16
N MET A 2 -16.48 12.47 -6.28
CA MET A 2 -15.92 11.41 -7.12
C MET A 2 -14.76 10.74 -6.38
N LYS A 3 -14.71 9.41 -6.40
CA LYS A 3 -13.58 8.66 -5.85
C LYS A 3 -12.34 8.98 -6.69
N LYS A 4 -11.17 9.04 -6.04
CA LYS A 4 -9.88 9.30 -6.68
C LYS A 4 -9.05 8.03 -6.71
N CYS A 5 -8.22 7.89 -7.75
CA CYS A 5 -7.26 6.82 -7.84
C CYS A 5 -6.17 6.96 -6.77
N LEU A 6 -5.90 5.89 -6.01
CA LEU A 6 -4.90 5.81 -4.95
C LEU A 6 -3.45 5.87 -5.43
N PHE A 7 -3.24 5.77 -6.75
CA PHE A 7 -1.91 5.86 -7.38
C PHE A 7 -1.63 7.20 -8.06
N CYS A 8 -2.63 7.87 -8.65
CA CYS A 8 -2.39 9.11 -9.43
C CYS A 8 -3.24 10.31 -9.01
N TYR A 9 -4.14 10.13 -8.04
CA TYR A 9 -5.04 11.13 -7.47
C TYR A 9 -6.06 11.76 -8.43
N LYS A 10 -6.12 11.29 -9.68
CA LYS A 10 -7.16 11.71 -10.64
C LYS A 10 -8.50 11.03 -10.34
N PRO A 11 -9.64 11.63 -10.74
CA PRO A 11 -10.95 11.01 -10.61
C PRO A 11 -10.99 9.63 -11.29
N LEU A 12 -11.69 8.69 -10.67
CA LEU A 12 -11.98 7.36 -11.22
C LEU A 12 -13.21 7.39 -12.13
N ASP A 13 -13.23 6.49 -13.11
CA ASP A 13 -14.43 6.22 -13.91
C ASP A 13 -15.47 5.40 -13.11
N GLU A 14 -16.72 5.35 -13.57
CA GLU A 14 -17.85 4.74 -12.82
C GLU A 14 -17.62 3.27 -12.40
N ASN A 15 -16.84 2.52 -13.19
CA ASN A 15 -16.58 1.10 -12.96
C ASN A 15 -15.23 0.81 -12.30
N GLU A 16 -14.47 1.85 -11.96
CA GLU A 16 -13.14 1.69 -11.37
C GLU A 16 -13.20 1.83 -9.84
N ILE A 17 -12.50 0.93 -9.16
CA ILE A 17 -12.43 0.89 -7.70
C ILE A 17 -10.98 1.11 -7.30
N ASP A 18 -10.74 2.20 -6.57
CA ASP A 18 -9.46 2.64 -6.02
C ASP A 18 -8.33 2.91 -7.02
N PHE A 19 -8.33 2.30 -8.21
CA PHE A 19 -7.29 2.41 -9.20
C PHE A 19 -7.86 2.50 -10.60
N HIS A 20 -7.25 3.34 -11.45
CA HIS A 20 -7.42 3.16 -12.88
C HIS A 20 -6.83 1.81 -13.31
N THR A 21 -7.42 1.18 -14.33
CA THR A 21 -6.88 -0.06 -14.92
C THR A 21 -5.39 0.10 -15.30
N LEU A 22 -5.04 1.23 -15.92
CA LEU A 22 -3.66 1.54 -16.32
C LEU A 22 -2.75 1.79 -15.10
N CYS A 23 -3.27 2.41 -14.05
CA CYS A 23 -2.51 2.70 -12.83
C CYS A 23 -2.21 1.40 -12.06
N SER A 24 -3.19 0.50 -11.94
CA SER A 24 -3.01 -0.83 -11.36
C SER A 24 -1.96 -1.64 -12.12
N LYS A 25 -2.08 -1.70 -13.45
CA LYS A 25 -1.10 -2.37 -14.31
C LYS A 25 0.28 -1.77 -14.19
N LYS A 26 0.37 -0.44 -14.18
CA LYS A 26 1.63 0.25 -13.97
C LYS A 26 2.21 -0.15 -12.62
N MET A 27 1.45 -0.11 -11.52
CA MET A 27 1.93 -0.36 -10.15
C MET A 27 2.30 -1.82 -9.87
N PHE A 28 1.38 -2.75 -10.11
CA PHE A 28 1.48 -4.14 -9.66
C PHE A 28 1.83 -5.13 -10.80
N GLY A 29 1.83 -4.66 -12.06
CA GLY A 29 2.00 -5.55 -13.21
C GLY A 29 0.88 -6.60 -13.31
N THR A 30 -0.28 -6.32 -12.73
CA THR A 30 -1.53 -7.11 -12.87
C THR A 30 -2.45 -6.42 -13.89
N GLY A 31 -3.46 -7.10 -14.40
CA GLY A 31 -4.39 -6.56 -15.41
C GLY A 31 -5.37 -5.52 -14.87
N ALA A 32 -6.63 -5.62 -15.28
CA ALA A 32 -7.71 -4.70 -14.91
C ALA A 32 -7.97 -4.62 -13.39
N THR A 33 -7.71 -5.70 -12.65
CA THR A 33 -8.04 -5.78 -11.23
C THR A 33 -6.83 -5.44 -10.35
N PRO A 34 -6.93 -4.44 -9.46
CA PRO A 34 -5.91 -4.19 -8.43
C PRO A 34 -5.85 -5.34 -7.42
N PRO A 35 -4.68 -5.63 -6.84
CA PRO A 35 -4.57 -6.65 -5.81
C PRO A 35 -5.29 -6.26 -4.54
N ILE A 36 -5.80 -7.25 -3.81
CA ILE A 36 -6.44 -7.08 -2.51
C ILE A 36 -5.42 -7.33 -1.39
N LEU A 37 -5.44 -6.48 -0.36
CA LEU A 37 -4.79 -6.71 0.92
C LEU A 37 -5.85 -7.10 1.96
N ASP A 38 -6.06 -8.41 2.10
CA ASP A 38 -7.15 -8.99 2.91
C ASP A 38 -6.75 -9.15 4.38
N PHE A 39 -6.28 -8.05 4.96
CA PHE A 39 -5.98 -7.92 6.38
C PHE A 39 -6.76 -6.75 6.94
N ASP A 40 -7.28 -6.90 8.16
CA ASP A 40 -7.80 -5.78 8.92
C ASP A 40 -6.70 -5.04 9.70
N GLN A 41 -7.08 -3.92 10.30
CA GLN A 41 -6.16 -3.07 11.05
C GLN A 41 -5.54 -3.80 12.25
N GLU A 42 -6.32 -4.61 12.97
CA GLU A 42 -5.87 -5.33 14.17
C GLU A 42 -4.84 -6.41 13.80
N GLU A 43 -5.09 -7.14 12.72
CA GLU A 43 -4.16 -8.13 12.16
C GLU A 43 -2.83 -7.50 11.76
N ILE A 44 -2.87 -6.36 11.05
CA ILE A 44 -1.69 -5.60 10.65
C ILE A 44 -0.90 -5.12 11.86
N GLU A 45 -1.57 -4.53 12.86
CA GLU A 45 -0.92 -4.05 14.09
C GLU A 45 -0.25 -5.18 14.87
N LYS A 46 -0.92 -6.33 14.99
CA LYS A 46 -0.38 -7.51 15.67
C LYS A 46 0.87 -8.05 14.96
N LEU A 47 0.86 -8.07 13.63
CA LEU A 47 2.02 -8.50 12.82
C LEU A 47 3.16 -7.48 12.90
N ALA A 48 2.85 -6.19 12.82
CA ALA A 48 3.79 -5.09 12.97
C ALA A 48 4.53 -5.14 14.33
N LYS A 49 3.78 -5.30 15.43
CA LYS A 49 4.33 -5.44 16.79
C LYS A 49 5.29 -6.65 16.89
N LYS A 50 4.92 -7.80 16.30
CA LYS A 50 5.80 -8.99 16.28
C LYS A 50 7.12 -8.76 15.54
N ILE A 51 7.11 -7.98 14.45
CA ILE A 51 8.32 -7.70 13.68
C ILE A 51 9.25 -6.73 14.42
N ILE A 52 8.69 -5.71 15.10
CA ILE A 52 9.48 -4.81 15.96
C ILE A 52 10.17 -5.62 17.06
N VAL A 53 9.47 -6.52 17.75
CA VAL A 53 10.09 -7.31 18.84
C VAL A 53 11.24 -8.21 18.34
N LYS A 54 11.14 -8.72 17.10
CA LYS A 54 12.20 -9.55 16.49
C LYS A 54 13.38 -8.75 15.94
N SER A 55 13.22 -7.45 15.72
CA SER A 55 14.24 -6.55 15.17
C SER A 55 14.83 -5.74 16.32
N ILE A 56 16.15 -5.82 16.59
CA ILE A 56 16.80 -5.13 17.71
C ILE A 56 16.33 -3.66 17.78
N ALA A 57 15.63 -3.33 18.87
CA ALA A 57 14.71 -2.20 18.95
C ALA A 57 15.44 -0.85 18.97
N ILE A 58 15.26 -0.06 17.91
CA ILE A 58 15.43 1.39 17.95
C ILE A 58 14.03 1.98 18.17
N THR A 59 13.85 2.74 19.25
CA THR A 59 12.57 3.39 19.58
C THR A 59 12.20 4.43 18.52
N GLY A 60 10.94 4.45 18.08
CA GLY A 60 10.41 5.48 17.16
C GLY A 60 10.41 5.12 15.67
N VAL A 61 10.71 3.87 15.30
CA VAL A 61 10.70 3.43 13.89
C VAL A 61 9.30 2.98 13.47
N GLN A 62 8.80 3.50 12.35
CA GLN A 62 7.58 3.03 11.71
C GLN A 62 7.73 1.55 11.33
N SER A 63 6.78 0.71 11.76
CA SER A 63 6.73 -0.70 11.37
C SER A 63 6.73 -0.83 9.85
N LYS A 64 7.52 -1.75 9.30
CA LYS A 64 7.49 -2.08 7.88
C LYS A 64 7.25 -3.57 7.71
N LEU A 65 6.29 -3.91 6.86
CA LEU A 65 5.95 -5.29 6.52
C LEU A 65 6.35 -5.54 5.07
N SER A 66 7.07 -6.63 4.79
CA SER A 66 7.33 -7.04 3.41
C SER A 66 6.07 -7.73 2.87
N LEU A 67 5.64 -7.36 1.66
CA LEU A 67 4.53 -8.00 0.97
C LEU A 67 5.00 -8.68 -0.30
N GLN A 68 4.39 -9.82 -0.63
CA GLN A 68 4.55 -10.50 -1.92
C GLN A 68 3.25 -10.43 -2.71
N LEU A 69 3.35 -10.25 -4.02
CA LEU A 69 2.19 -10.24 -4.91
C LEU A 69 1.96 -11.63 -5.49
N GLU A 70 0.89 -12.28 -5.04
CA GLU A 70 0.45 -13.57 -5.55
C GLU A 70 -0.47 -13.38 -6.76
N LYS A 71 -0.09 -14.02 -7.87
CA LYS A 71 -0.81 -13.96 -9.14
C LYS A 71 -1.33 -15.34 -9.51
N ASN A 72 -2.63 -15.56 -9.30
CA ASN A 72 -3.33 -16.75 -9.80
C ASN A 72 -4.17 -16.35 -11.03
N ILE A 73 -4.06 -17.10 -12.14
CA ILE A 73 -4.72 -16.78 -13.42
C ILE A 73 -6.26 -16.75 -13.29
N LYS A 74 -6.83 -17.46 -12.30
CA LYS A 74 -8.27 -17.60 -12.10
C LYS A 74 -8.84 -16.78 -10.95
N GLU A 75 -7.99 -16.07 -10.20
CA GLU A 75 -8.39 -15.39 -8.96
C GLU A 75 -7.92 -13.94 -8.95
N THR A 76 -8.58 -13.13 -8.11
CA THR A 76 -8.11 -11.77 -7.86
C THR A 76 -6.71 -11.80 -7.27
N PRO A 77 -5.73 -11.03 -7.79
CA PRO A 77 -4.40 -10.96 -7.22
C PRO A 77 -4.43 -10.54 -5.75
N ARG A 78 -3.50 -11.05 -4.95
CA ARG A 78 -3.45 -10.78 -3.51
C ARG A 78 -2.06 -10.33 -3.07
N LEU A 79 -2.03 -9.43 -2.11
CA LEU A 79 -0.81 -9.07 -1.40
C LEU A 79 -0.76 -9.84 -0.07
N THR A 80 0.28 -10.64 0.12
CA THR A 80 0.48 -11.46 1.32
C THR A 80 1.70 -11.00 2.09
N ILE A 81 1.65 -11.08 3.43
CA ILE A 81 2.77 -10.66 4.29
C ILE A 81 3.82 -11.77 4.31
N VAL A 82 5.05 -11.40 3.97
CA VAL A 82 6.21 -12.28 3.97
C VAL A 82 7.30 -11.74 4.89
N GLY A 83 8.27 -12.59 5.26
CA GLY A 83 9.35 -12.20 6.15
C GLY A 83 10.40 -11.31 5.48
N LEU A 84 11.23 -11.90 4.64
CA LEU A 84 12.29 -11.22 3.90
C LEU A 84 12.04 -11.37 2.40
N TYR A 85 12.49 -10.39 1.61
CA TYR A 85 12.45 -10.42 0.13
C TYR A 85 11.04 -10.41 -0.49
N GLY A 86 10.16 -9.52 0.02
CA GLY A 86 8.89 -9.21 -0.64
C GLY A 86 9.05 -8.24 -1.82
N ASP A 87 8.03 -8.22 -2.70
CA ASP A 87 7.91 -7.30 -3.84
C ASP A 87 7.61 -5.84 -3.41
N PHE A 88 6.91 -5.67 -2.28
CA PHE A 88 6.49 -4.37 -1.76
C PHE A 88 6.79 -4.22 -0.28
N ILE A 89 6.82 -2.97 0.18
CA ILE A 89 6.90 -2.62 1.60
C ILE A 89 5.58 -1.95 1.98
N LEU A 90 4.85 -2.54 2.92
CA LEU A 90 3.69 -1.93 3.54
C LEU A 90 4.11 -1.14 4.77
N LYS A 91 3.70 0.12 4.76
CA LYS A 91 3.78 1.04 5.88
C LYS A 91 2.38 1.19 6.48
N PRO A 92 2.10 0.56 7.62
CA PRO A 92 0.79 0.64 8.24
C PRO A 92 0.54 2.05 8.77
N GLN A 93 -0.73 2.41 8.83
CA GLN A 93 -1.17 3.68 9.41
C GLN A 93 -0.78 3.76 10.89
N SER A 94 -0.33 4.94 11.32
CA SER A 94 0.02 5.19 12.72
C SER A 94 -1.23 5.44 13.57
N GLU A 95 -1.29 4.82 14.75
CA GLU A 95 -2.29 5.15 15.78
C GLU A 95 -2.06 6.58 16.35
N GLN A 96 -0.81 7.05 16.39
CA GLN A 96 -0.44 8.33 16.99
C GLN A 96 -0.59 9.51 16.02
N TYR A 97 -0.35 9.28 14.72
CA TYR A 97 -0.35 10.33 13.71
C TYR A 97 -1.39 10.03 12.63
N ALA A 98 -2.52 10.73 12.70
CA ALA A 98 -3.57 10.64 11.68
C ALA A 98 -3.02 10.96 10.28
N GLU A 99 -3.46 10.19 9.28
CA GLU A 99 -3.11 10.37 7.87
C GLU A 99 -1.60 10.35 7.57
N LEU A 100 -0.77 9.71 8.41
CA LEU A 100 0.68 9.67 8.22
C LEU A 100 1.06 9.01 6.89
N THR A 101 0.41 7.91 6.52
CA THR A 101 0.69 7.21 5.26
C THR A 101 0.28 8.06 4.05
N GLN A 102 -0.84 8.76 4.13
CA GLN A 102 -1.34 9.68 3.10
C GLN A 102 -0.41 10.88 2.94
N ASN A 103 0.11 11.42 4.04
CA ASN A 103 1.08 12.51 4.04
C ASN A 103 2.39 12.08 3.36
N GLU A 104 2.88 10.88 3.69
CA GLU A 104 4.07 10.33 3.03
C GLU A 104 3.85 10.17 1.52
N ASP A 105 2.74 9.58 1.11
CA ASP A 105 2.39 9.35 -0.29
C ASP A 105 2.24 10.68 -1.07
N LEU A 106 1.62 11.70 -0.47
CA LEU A 106 1.54 13.05 -1.04
C LEU A 106 2.93 13.69 -1.18
N THR A 107 3.79 13.54 -0.17
CA THR A 107 5.14 14.08 -0.20
C THR A 107 5.96 13.46 -1.33
N MET A 108 5.81 12.16 -1.55
CA MET A 108 6.45 11.48 -2.68
C MET A 108 5.92 11.97 -4.04
N HIS A 109 4.60 12.16 -4.18
CA HIS A 109 4.03 12.79 -5.39
C HIS A 109 4.59 14.19 -5.65
N LEU A 110 4.70 15.02 -4.61
CA LEU A 110 5.25 16.37 -4.71
C LEU A 110 6.74 16.33 -5.13
N ALA A 111 7.51 15.39 -4.59
CA ALA A 111 8.90 15.18 -4.96
C ALA A 111 9.04 14.78 -6.45
N GLU A 112 8.17 13.90 -6.97
CA GLU A 112 8.16 13.53 -8.39
C GLU A 112 7.87 14.73 -9.30
N LEU A 113 6.95 15.61 -8.92
CA LEU A 113 6.60 16.82 -9.70
C LEU A 113 7.81 17.75 -9.90
N ILE A 114 8.69 17.82 -8.91
CA ILE A 114 9.95 18.59 -8.98
C ILE A 114 11.15 17.75 -9.45
N LYS A 115 10.89 16.58 -10.03
CA LYS A 115 11.88 15.68 -10.65
C LYS A 115 12.88 15.06 -9.67
N ILE A 116 12.54 14.98 -8.38
CA ILE A 116 13.30 14.18 -7.42
C ILE A 116 12.96 12.70 -7.66
N LYS A 117 13.99 11.85 -7.70
CA LYS A 117 13.80 10.40 -7.87
C LYS A 117 13.17 9.80 -6.61
N THR A 118 12.01 9.18 -6.77
CA THR A 118 11.26 8.47 -5.74
C THR A 118 11.23 6.98 -6.01
N ALA A 119 10.95 6.18 -4.98
CA ALA A 119 10.52 4.81 -5.18
C ALA A 119 9.08 4.81 -5.72
N LYS A 120 8.71 3.83 -6.53
CA LYS A 120 7.33 3.69 -6.99
C LYS A 120 6.42 3.33 -5.81
N HIS A 121 5.34 4.07 -5.64
CA HIS A 121 4.51 4.03 -4.44
C HIS A 121 3.02 4.15 -4.76
N THR A 122 2.18 3.79 -3.80
CA THR A 122 0.72 3.93 -3.87
C THR A 122 0.13 3.77 -2.47
N LEU A 123 -1.05 4.34 -2.26
CA LEU A 123 -1.93 3.92 -1.17
C LEU A 123 -2.66 2.61 -1.54
N ILE A 124 -3.05 1.84 -0.53
CA ILE A 124 -3.91 0.66 -0.67
C ILE A 124 -4.84 0.56 0.55
N ARG A 125 -6.06 0.08 0.35
CA ARG A 125 -7.03 -0.11 1.43
C ARG A 125 -6.80 -1.44 2.14
N LEU A 126 -6.94 -1.41 3.45
CA LEU A 126 -7.17 -2.62 4.25
C LEU A 126 -8.58 -3.16 4.02
N LYS A 127 -8.84 -4.37 4.51
CA LYS A 127 -10.17 -5.00 4.46
C LYS A 127 -11.28 -4.13 5.07
N THR A 128 -10.93 -3.33 6.08
CA THR A 128 -11.84 -2.39 6.77
C THR A 128 -12.13 -1.12 5.96
N GLY A 129 -11.46 -0.90 4.82
CA GLY A 129 -11.63 0.27 3.97
C GLY A 129 -10.82 1.50 4.36
N ASN A 130 -10.03 1.40 5.44
CA ASN A 130 -9.04 2.42 5.81
C ASN A 130 -7.76 2.24 4.98
#